data_AF-A0A1D7QN55-F1
#
_entry.id   AF-A0A1D7QN55-F1
#
_cell.length_a   1.000
_cell.length_b   1.000
_cell.length_c   1.000
_cell.angle_alpha   90.00
_cell.angle_beta   90.00
_cell.angle_gamma   90.00
#
_symmetry.space_group_name_H-M   'P 1'
#
loop_
_entity.id
_entity.type
_entity.pdbx_description
1 polymer ?
#
loop_
_entity_poly.entity_id
_entity_poly.type
_entity_poly.pdbx_seq_one_letter_code
_entity_poly.pdbx_strand_id
1 'polypeptide(L)'
;MIRKILFLLLILPLPKLSAQVSNSYTTQCASEMYWKKLEKESPGIRQKYTDYIAAKRLSNVAAKPTGAIYRIPVVFHVLYYEQNGIVKGNVPDSTLQEQIDILNDAFRKRNADTVILRTVFKPLVADAEIEFFLATKDPQGANTNGITRTSTTMKGFGGESNNNYFIDSIERIKKTALGGKDPWPANRYLNIWVSDMSTKENGQNVISVIGYGTPPLNPLPSNWGFAPYLDNTLDGIILQYQYVGGEKSPYLATASTHGGGKGRVAVHEVGHYLGLVHIFGGSCTLGGDDGINDTPLQSSGTSTPDSLKNSCNAGQAGDLPDLWENYMDYTLDPFRVMFTKSQVDFMRDILENQRDTLINQYPTGISYKDVEVNSIIVYPQPAREYFNIDFEGNIESMILTDMFGKTVKSIHDGSRIIKVDDLPSGVYFLKLQSNQEFYTRKVIIGR
;
A
#
# COMPACT_ATOMS: atom_id res chain seq x y z
N MET A 1 -62.43 28.89 64.17
CA MET A 1 -60.99 28.56 64.28
C MET A 1 -60.70 27.48 63.25
N ILE A 2 -60.40 27.88 62.01
CA ILE A 2 -60.19 26.98 60.85
C ILE A 2 -58.82 27.33 60.28
N ARG A 3 -57.82 26.47 60.47
CA ARG A 3 -56.47 26.65 59.90
C ARG A 3 -56.43 25.98 58.53
N LYS A 4 -56.36 26.80 57.49
CA LYS A 4 -56.07 26.39 56.10
C LYS A 4 -54.63 25.87 56.04
N ILE A 5 -54.45 24.61 55.65
CA ILE A 5 -53.14 24.03 55.33
C ILE A 5 -52.84 24.37 53.87
N LEU A 6 -51.80 25.16 53.65
CA LEU A 6 -51.29 25.57 52.36
C LEU A 6 -50.35 24.47 51.85
N PHE A 7 -50.73 23.74 50.79
CA PHE A 7 -49.85 22.79 50.11
C PHE A 7 -48.87 23.57 49.23
N LEU A 8 -47.60 23.60 49.62
CA LEU A 8 -46.51 24.19 48.84
C LEU A 8 -46.04 23.15 47.81
N LEU A 9 -46.39 23.33 46.54
CA LEU A 9 -45.87 22.55 45.42
C LEU A 9 -44.41 22.95 45.18
N LEU A 10 -43.48 22.10 45.61
CA LEU A 10 -42.05 22.23 45.30
C LEU A 10 -41.83 21.80 43.84
N ILE A 11 -41.70 22.75 42.91
CA ILE A 11 -41.27 22.49 41.53
C ILE A 11 -39.76 22.33 41.55
N LEU A 12 -39.27 21.09 41.56
CA LEU A 12 -37.86 20.78 41.32
C LEU A 12 -37.57 20.97 39.81
N PRO A 13 -36.55 21.74 39.42
CA PRO A 13 -36.16 21.83 38.02
C PRO A 13 -35.59 20.47 37.59
N LEU A 14 -36.27 19.80 36.66
CA LEU A 14 -35.72 18.65 35.94
C LEU A 14 -34.40 19.09 35.30
N PRO A 15 -33.27 18.42 35.58
CA PRO A 15 -32.05 18.71 34.85
C PRO A 15 -32.32 18.39 33.38
N LYS A 16 -32.12 19.39 32.51
CA LYS A 16 -32.07 19.16 31.07
C LYS A 16 -30.93 18.18 30.84
N LEU A 17 -31.28 16.91 30.63
CA LEU A 17 -30.34 15.92 30.13
C LEU A 17 -30.02 16.36 28.70
N SER A 18 -28.96 17.16 28.55
CA SER A 18 -28.36 17.37 27.26
C SER A 18 -27.80 16.01 26.86
N ALA A 19 -28.50 15.31 25.97
CA ALA A 19 -27.92 14.21 25.26
C ALA A 19 -26.71 14.78 24.52
N GLN A 20 -25.51 14.58 25.06
CA GLN A 20 -24.31 14.69 24.26
C GLN A 20 -24.48 13.61 23.18
N VAL A 21 -24.87 14.05 21.98
CA VAL A 21 -24.67 13.26 20.78
C VAL A 21 -23.16 13.04 20.74
N SER A 22 -22.72 11.85 21.14
CA SER A 22 -21.38 11.39 20.83
C SER A 22 -21.34 11.33 19.31
N ASN A 23 -20.77 12.36 18.68
CA ASN A 23 -20.39 12.28 17.28
C ASN A 23 -19.44 11.10 17.19
N SER A 24 -19.94 9.96 16.71
CA SER A 24 -19.09 8.85 16.36
C SER A 24 -18.29 9.30 15.14
N TYR A 25 -17.03 9.66 15.35
CA TYR A 25 -16.15 10.11 14.29
C TYR A 25 -15.79 8.89 13.46
N THR A 26 -16.42 8.74 12.28
CA THR A 26 -15.94 7.78 11.27
C THR A 26 -14.48 8.09 10.98
N THR A 27 -13.60 7.13 11.23
CA THR A 27 -12.19 7.28 10.87
C THR A 27 -12.07 7.06 9.36
N GLN A 28 -11.74 8.11 8.61
CA GLN A 28 -11.59 8.01 7.16
C GLN A 28 -10.42 7.09 6.78
N CYS A 29 -9.25 7.29 7.39
CA CYS A 29 -8.08 6.45 7.21
C CYS A 29 -7.44 6.10 8.56
N ALA A 30 -7.16 4.81 8.79
CA ALA A 30 -6.57 4.33 10.03
C ALA A 30 -5.02 4.21 10.00
N SER A 31 -4.35 4.74 8.96
CA SER A 31 -2.89 4.70 8.82
C SER A 31 -2.17 5.35 10.02
N GLU A 32 -2.72 6.43 10.59
CA GLU A 32 -2.20 7.05 11.81
C GLU A 32 -2.32 6.14 13.05
N MET A 33 -3.40 5.36 13.14
CA MET A 33 -3.57 4.37 14.21
C MET A 33 -2.57 3.22 14.05
N TYR A 34 -2.29 2.82 12.80
CA TYR A 34 -1.27 1.84 12.49
C TYR A 34 0.13 2.34 12.88
N TRP A 35 0.49 3.57 12.51
CA TRP A 35 1.75 4.20 12.94
C TRP A 35 1.90 4.25 14.46
N LYS A 36 0.83 4.57 15.21
CA LYS A 36 0.85 4.55 16.68
C LYS A 36 1.09 3.16 17.26
N LYS A 37 0.56 2.12 16.63
CA LYS A 37 0.87 0.74 17.00
C LYS A 37 2.34 0.45 16.76
N LEU A 38 2.84 0.73 15.55
CA LEU A 38 4.24 0.51 15.18
C LEU A 38 5.20 1.23 16.12
N GLU A 39 4.90 2.46 16.50
CA GLU A 39 5.72 3.26 17.41
C GLU A 39 5.77 2.66 18.82
N LYS A 40 4.70 2.00 19.32
CA LYS A 40 4.81 1.28 20.61
C LYS A 40 5.59 -0.03 20.47
N GLU A 41 5.41 -0.76 19.38
CA GLU A 41 6.10 -2.04 19.15
C GLU A 41 7.57 -1.86 18.76
N SER A 42 7.91 -0.70 18.19
CA SER A 42 9.25 -0.32 17.74
C SER A 42 9.45 1.19 17.89
N PRO A 43 9.76 1.67 19.11
CA PRO A 43 9.96 3.10 19.36
C PRO A 43 11.01 3.74 18.44
N GLY A 44 10.68 4.93 17.93
CA GLY A 44 11.46 5.70 16.97
C GLY A 44 11.26 5.31 15.51
N ILE A 45 10.42 4.31 15.19
CA ILE A 45 10.23 3.85 13.81
C ILE A 45 9.61 4.94 12.93
N ARG A 46 8.68 5.74 13.46
CA ARG A 46 8.08 6.83 12.69
C ARG A 46 9.12 7.90 12.37
N GLN A 47 9.94 8.28 13.35
CA GLN A 47 11.00 9.28 13.12
C GLN A 47 12.00 8.79 12.08
N LYS A 48 12.45 7.53 12.17
CA LYS A 48 13.33 6.92 11.16
C LYS A 48 12.71 7.00 9.76
N TYR A 49 11.41 6.75 9.65
CA TYR A 49 10.68 6.85 8.38
C TYR A 49 10.62 8.28 7.86
N THR A 50 10.25 9.24 8.70
CA THR A 50 10.29 10.66 8.36
C THR A 50 11.70 11.09 7.91
N ASP A 51 12.75 10.65 8.60
CA ASP A 51 14.14 10.95 8.25
C ASP A 51 14.56 10.32 6.92
N TYR A 52 14.07 9.12 6.60
CA TYR A 52 14.32 8.48 5.30
C TYR A 52 13.65 9.22 4.15
N ILE A 53 12.39 9.62 4.32
CA ILE A 53 11.72 10.46 3.32
C ILE A 53 12.49 11.78 3.17
N ALA A 54 12.87 12.41 4.29
CA ALA A 54 13.61 13.67 4.27
C ALA A 54 15.00 13.57 3.64
N ALA A 55 15.72 12.45 3.83
CA ALA A 55 16.99 12.22 3.15
C ALA A 55 16.80 12.09 1.63
N LYS A 56 15.71 11.46 1.20
CA LYS A 56 15.34 11.35 -0.22
C LYS A 56 14.92 12.70 -0.82
N ARG A 57 14.36 13.63 -0.04
CA ARG A 57 14.14 15.04 -0.45
C ARG A 57 15.43 15.75 -0.87
N LEU A 58 16.56 15.43 -0.23
CA LEU A 58 17.84 16.12 -0.43
C LEU A 58 18.66 15.54 -1.59
N SER A 59 18.46 14.25 -1.88
CA SER A 59 18.99 13.65 -3.11
C SER A 59 18.11 14.10 -4.28
N ASN A 60 18.48 15.20 -4.94
CA ASN A 60 17.94 15.70 -6.21
C ASN A 60 18.05 14.70 -7.40
N VAL A 61 18.03 13.40 -7.15
CA VAL A 61 17.86 12.39 -8.19
C VAL A 61 16.38 12.35 -8.46
N ALA A 62 15.91 13.26 -9.30
CA ALA A 62 14.60 13.16 -9.91
C ALA A 62 14.53 11.80 -10.61
N ALA A 63 13.93 10.81 -9.96
CA ALA A 63 13.44 9.60 -10.61
C ALA A 63 12.22 10.03 -11.43
N LYS A 64 12.51 10.82 -12.49
CA LYS A 64 11.54 11.26 -13.47
C LYS A 64 10.81 10.02 -13.99
N PRO A 65 9.56 10.17 -14.48
CA PRO A 65 8.96 9.19 -15.38
C PRO A 65 10.01 8.72 -16.38
N THR A 66 10.44 7.47 -16.26
CA THR A 66 11.54 6.91 -17.04
C THR A 66 11.05 6.38 -18.39
N GLY A 67 9.72 6.37 -18.59
CA GLY A 67 9.04 5.63 -19.64
C GLY A 67 8.78 4.16 -19.27
N ALA A 68 9.32 3.69 -18.14
CA ALA A 68 9.12 2.31 -17.68
C ALA A 68 7.89 2.20 -16.79
N ILE A 69 6.89 1.44 -17.27
CA ILE A 69 5.64 1.18 -16.55
C ILE A 69 5.86 0.04 -15.55
N TYR A 70 5.71 0.35 -14.26
CA TYR A 70 5.74 -0.64 -13.19
C TYR A 70 4.37 -1.28 -13.04
N ARG A 71 4.31 -2.62 -13.18
CA ARG A 71 3.05 -3.37 -13.17
C ARG A 71 2.95 -4.20 -11.90
N ILE A 72 2.01 -3.84 -11.03
CA ILE A 72 1.81 -4.46 -9.73
C ILE A 72 0.65 -5.47 -9.82
N PRO A 73 0.90 -6.77 -9.58
CA PRO A 73 -0.16 -7.76 -9.47
C PRO A 73 -0.96 -7.58 -8.17
N VAL A 74 -2.28 -7.61 -8.29
CA VAL A 74 -3.22 -7.36 -7.19
C VAL A 74 -4.04 -8.61 -6.92
N VAL A 75 -4.27 -8.91 -5.65
CA VAL A 75 -5.29 -9.87 -5.22
C VAL A 75 -6.30 -9.19 -4.31
N PHE A 76 -7.58 -9.33 -4.64
CA PHE A 76 -8.66 -8.96 -3.73
C PHE A 76 -9.05 -10.15 -2.86
N HIS A 77 -9.04 -9.94 -1.54
CA HIS A 77 -9.66 -10.83 -0.57
C HIS A 77 -11.01 -10.24 -0.17
N VAL A 78 -12.10 -10.74 -0.78
CA VAL A 78 -13.47 -10.33 -0.41
C VAL A 78 -13.95 -11.22 0.72
N LEU A 79 -14.13 -10.63 1.89
CA LEU A 79 -14.73 -11.29 3.04
C LEU A 79 -16.14 -10.76 3.22
N TYR A 80 -17.10 -11.67 3.26
CA TYR A 80 -18.50 -11.30 3.28
C TYR A 80 -19.25 -12.09 4.33
N TYR A 81 -20.17 -11.40 5.02
CA TYR A 81 -21.01 -12.04 6.02
C TYR A 81 -22.04 -12.92 5.33
N GLU A 82 -22.13 -14.17 5.77
CA GLU A 82 -23.15 -15.12 5.32
C GLU A 82 -23.67 -15.95 6.49
N GLN A 83 -24.92 -15.72 6.89
CA GLN A 83 -25.60 -16.53 7.92
C GLN A 83 -27.11 -16.46 7.74
N ASN A 84 -27.81 -17.58 7.87
CA ASN A 84 -29.29 -17.67 7.81
C ASN A 84 -29.88 -17.04 6.53
N GLY A 85 -29.22 -17.20 5.39
CA GLY A 85 -29.66 -16.64 4.09
C GLY A 85 -29.38 -15.15 3.90
N ILE A 86 -28.76 -14.47 4.86
CA ILE A 86 -28.34 -13.06 4.75
C ILE A 86 -26.92 -13.02 4.19
N VAL A 87 -26.71 -12.32 3.08
CA VAL A 87 -25.39 -12.06 2.47
C VAL A 87 -25.10 -10.56 2.46
N LYS A 88 -23.96 -10.14 3.01
CA LYS A 88 -23.54 -8.72 3.06
C LYS A 88 -22.05 -8.57 2.78
N GLY A 89 -21.68 -7.60 1.94
CA GLY A 89 -20.28 -7.30 1.63
C GLY A 89 -19.68 -8.14 0.50
N ASN A 90 -20.47 -8.97 -0.17
CA ASN A 90 -20.02 -9.77 -1.30
C ASN A 90 -19.96 -8.92 -2.59
N VAL A 91 -18.95 -8.07 -2.70
CA VAL A 91 -18.77 -7.11 -3.81
C VAL A 91 -18.59 -7.84 -5.15
N PRO A 92 -19.33 -7.49 -6.23
CA PRO A 92 -19.21 -8.15 -7.54
C PRO A 92 -17.85 -8.00 -8.22
N ASP A 93 -17.45 -8.97 -9.04
CA ASP A 93 -16.20 -8.92 -9.84
C ASP A 93 -16.11 -7.65 -10.70
N SER A 94 -17.24 -7.20 -11.27
CA SER A 94 -17.29 -5.98 -12.10
C SER A 94 -16.89 -4.72 -11.33
N THR A 95 -17.22 -4.65 -10.05
CA THR A 95 -16.86 -3.54 -9.15
C THR A 95 -15.36 -3.60 -8.79
N LEU A 96 -14.82 -4.81 -8.59
CA LEU A 96 -13.40 -5.00 -8.30
C LEU A 96 -12.52 -4.70 -9.51
N GLN A 97 -12.96 -5.10 -10.72
CA GLN A 97 -12.30 -4.73 -11.97
C GLN A 97 -12.35 -3.21 -12.18
N GLU A 98 -13.49 -2.58 -11.95
CA GLU A 98 -13.58 -1.10 -12.01
C GLU A 98 -12.64 -0.43 -11.01
N GLN A 99 -12.44 -1.00 -9.82
CA GLN A 99 -11.48 -0.47 -8.86
C GLN A 99 -10.03 -0.53 -9.39
N ILE A 100 -9.67 -1.59 -10.13
CA ILE A 100 -8.37 -1.67 -10.83
C ILE A 100 -8.27 -0.59 -11.92
N ASP A 101 -9.34 -0.38 -12.69
CA ASP A 101 -9.39 0.66 -13.72
C ASP A 101 -9.21 2.05 -13.09
N ILE A 102 -9.88 2.34 -11.96
CA ILE A 102 -9.75 3.60 -11.21
C ILE A 102 -8.33 3.79 -10.66
N LEU A 103 -7.70 2.74 -10.14
CA LEU A 103 -6.30 2.79 -9.70
C LEU A 103 -5.40 3.14 -10.89
N ASN A 104 -5.56 2.44 -12.02
CA ASN A 104 -4.81 2.74 -13.24
C ASN A 104 -5.05 4.18 -13.71
N ASP A 105 -6.27 4.70 -13.67
CA ASP A 105 -6.54 6.07 -14.07
C ASP A 105 -5.86 7.10 -13.17
N ALA A 106 -5.88 6.89 -11.86
CA ALA A 106 -5.22 7.79 -10.90
C ALA A 106 -3.69 7.75 -11.02
N PHE A 107 -3.10 6.55 -11.02
CA PHE A 107 -1.65 6.37 -11.07
C PHE A 107 -1.07 6.60 -12.47
N ARG A 108 -1.90 6.63 -13.51
CA ARG A 108 -1.50 7.00 -14.88
C ARG A 108 -1.92 8.41 -15.30
N LYS A 109 -2.52 9.19 -14.40
CA LYS A 109 -3.06 10.53 -14.71
C LYS A 109 -4.00 10.52 -15.92
N ARG A 110 -4.81 9.46 -16.06
CA ARG A 110 -5.82 9.28 -17.12
C ARG A 110 -7.23 9.66 -16.64
N ASN A 111 -7.39 9.99 -15.38
CA ASN A 111 -8.66 10.40 -14.80
C ASN A 111 -9.19 11.71 -15.41
N ALA A 112 -10.40 11.65 -15.98
CA ALA A 112 -11.02 12.77 -16.69
C ALA A 112 -11.36 13.97 -15.79
N ASP A 113 -11.51 13.74 -14.48
CA ASP A 113 -11.81 14.76 -13.47
C ASP A 113 -10.62 15.67 -13.12
N THR A 114 -9.42 15.43 -13.68
CA THR A 114 -8.27 16.38 -13.59
C THR A 114 -8.61 17.80 -14.06
N VAL A 115 -9.71 17.99 -14.80
CA VAL A 115 -10.25 19.31 -15.16
C VAL A 115 -10.59 20.19 -13.95
N ILE A 116 -10.88 19.61 -12.78
CA ILE A 116 -11.18 20.37 -11.56
C ILE A 116 -9.92 20.95 -10.90
N LEU A 117 -8.73 20.49 -11.32
CA LEU A 117 -7.47 20.89 -10.73
C LEU A 117 -7.23 22.39 -10.90
N ARG A 118 -7.06 23.09 -9.78
CA ARG A 118 -6.74 24.53 -9.79
C ARG A 118 -5.48 24.81 -10.60
N THR A 119 -5.50 25.90 -11.37
CA THR A 119 -4.43 26.28 -12.31
C THR A 119 -3.04 26.33 -11.66
N VAL A 120 -2.96 26.75 -10.40
CA VAL A 120 -1.71 26.84 -9.63
C VAL A 120 -1.01 25.48 -9.44
N PHE A 121 -1.77 24.38 -9.44
CA PHE A 121 -1.24 23.02 -9.21
C PHE A 121 -1.12 22.18 -10.49
N LYS A 122 -1.63 22.64 -11.63
CA LYS A 122 -1.44 21.98 -12.93
C LYS A 122 0.03 21.68 -13.27
N PRO A 123 1.01 22.53 -12.94
CA PRO A 123 2.41 22.21 -13.15
C PRO A 123 2.96 21.08 -12.26
N LEU A 124 2.28 20.72 -11.17
CA LEU A 124 2.76 19.76 -10.18
C LEU A 124 2.23 18.34 -10.43
N VAL A 125 1.12 18.16 -11.14
CA VAL A 125 0.54 16.82 -11.36
C VAL A 125 1.34 15.97 -12.36
N ALA A 126 1.64 14.72 -12.00
CA ALA A 126 2.44 13.78 -12.79
C ALA A 126 1.73 12.44 -13.06
N ASP A 127 2.13 11.78 -14.16
CA ASP A 127 1.87 10.36 -14.41
C ASP A 127 2.87 9.56 -13.57
N ALA A 128 2.39 8.63 -12.73
CA ALA A 128 3.28 7.82 -11.89
C ALA A 128 3.96 6.68 -12.65
N GLU A 129 3.48 6.36 -13.85
CA GLU A 129 3.89 5.20 -14.65
C GLU A 129 3.79 3.89 -13.85
N ILE A 130 2.74 3.77 -13.03
CA ILE A 130 2.41 2.57 -12.26
C ILE A 130 1.05 2.06 -12.74
N GLU A 131 0.97 0.77 -13.05
CA GLU A 131 -0.27 0.08 -13.41
C GLU A 131 -0.52 -1.12 -12.51
N PHE A 132 -1.79 -1.43 -12.31
CA PHE A 132 -2.28 -2.51 -11.48
C PHE A 132 -3.08 -3.48 -12.35
N PHE A 133 -2.99 -4.77 -12.04
CA PHE A 133 -3.79 -5.79 -12.71
C PHE A 133 -4.15 -6.90 -11.72
N LEU A 134 -5.34 -7.49 -11.90
CA LEU A 134 -5.71 -8.68 -11.14
C LEU A 134 -4.72 -9.81 -11.45
N ALA A 135 -4.18 -10.43 -10.41
CA ALA A 135 -3.25 -11.54 -10.53
C ALA A 135 -3.88 -12.67 -11.36
N THR A 136 -3.13 -13.17 -12.34
CA THR A 136 -3.57 -14.28 -13.22
C THR A 136 -3.06 -15.64 -12.73
N LYS A 137 -2.12 -15.62 -11.79
CA LYS A 137 -1.55 -16.79 -11.12
C LYS A 137 -1.68 -16.63 -9.61
N ASP A 138 -2.05 -17.71 -8.94
CA ASP A 138 -2.06 -17.75 -7.48
C ASP A 138 -0.65 -18.04 -6.93
N PRO A 139 -0.45 -18.06 -5.60
CA PRO A 139 0.86 -18.31 -5.02
C PRO A 139 1.47 -19.67 -5.39
N GLN A 140 0.64 -20.66 -5.73
CA GLN A 140 1.00 -22.02 -6.15
C GLN A 140 1.21 -22.13 -7.67
N GLY A 141 0.94 -21.07 -8.44
CA GLY A 141 1.12 -21.02 -9.89
C GLY A 141 -0.10 -21.50 -10.69
N ALA A 142 -1.22 -21.80 -10.04
CA ALA A 142 -2.47 -22.13 -10.72
C ALA A 142 -3.14 -20.87 -11.30
N ASN A 143 -3.98 -21.04 -12.32
CA ASN A 143 -4.73 -19.92 -12.89
C ASN A 143 -5.74 -19.38 -11.87
N THR A 144 -5.86 -18.06 -11.81
CA THR A 144 -6.82 -17.35 -10.96
C THR A 144 -7.30 -16.09 -11.66
N ASN A 145 -8.41 -15.53 -11.18
CA ASN A 145 -8.91 -14.21 -11.58
C ASN A 145 -8.44 -13.11 -10.62
N GLY A 146 -7.54 -13.42 -9.66
CA GLY A 146 -7.02 -12.46 -8.68
C GLY A 146 -8.04 -12.06 -7.62
N ILE A 147 -9.13 -12.83 -7.46
CA ILE A 147 -10.17 -12.55 -6.49
C ILE A 147 -10.41 -13.82 -5.66
N THR A 148 -10.31 -13.69 -4.35
CA THR A 148 -10.73 -14.73 -3.40
C THR A 148 -12.00 -14.27 -2.69
N ARG A 149 -12.93 -15.19 -2.46
CA ARG A 149 -14.19 -14.94 -1.76
C ARG A 149 -14.27 -15.85 -0.55
N THR A 150 -14.42 -15.27 0.63
CA THR A 150 -14.45 -16.00 1.91
C THR A 150 -15.72 -15.61 2.66
N SER A 151 -16.66 -16.54 2.77
CA SER A 151 -17.80 -16.36 3.67
C SER A 151 -17.32 -16.41 5.12
N THR A 152 -17.92 -15.57 5.96
CA THR A 152 -17.59 -15.50 7.38
C THR A 152 -18.85 -15.26 8.22
N THR A 153 -18.83 -15.68 9.47
CA THR A 153 -19.87 -15.36 10.46
C THR A 153 -19.59 -14.05 11.18
N MET A 154 -18.43 -13.44 10.94
CA MET A 154 -18.06 -12.14 11.48
C MET A 154 -18.96 -11.06 10.86
N LYS A 155 -19.69 -10.33 11.71
CA LYS A 155 -20.61 -9.27 11.26
C LYS A 155 -19.89 -8.03 10.72
N GLY A 156 -18.61 -7.89 11.06
CA GLY A 156 -17.73 -6.83 10.61
C GLY A 156 -16.33 -7.01 11.17
N PHE A 157 -15.39 -6.21 10.66
CA PHE A 157 -13.98 -6.14 11.02
C PHE A 157 -13.57 -4.74 11.49
N GLY A 158 -14.52 -3.83 11.71
CA GLY A 158 -14.33 -2.45 12.18
C GLY A 158 -13.79 -2.29 13.60
N GLY A 159 -13.31 -3.38 14.19
CA GLY A 159 -12.77 -3.42 15.53
C GLY A 159 -13.78 -3.54 16.67
N GLU A 160 -13.33 -4.14 17.76
CA GLU A 160 -14.05 -4.24 19.04
C GLU A 160 -13.16 -3.65 20.14
N SER A 161 -13.71 -2.83 21.02
CA SER A 161 -12.95 -1.93 21.91
C SER A 161 -12.24 -2.62 23.10
N ASN A 162 -12.04 -3.94 23.07
CA ASN A 162 -11.59 -4.72 24.24
C ASN A 162 -10.15 -5.25 24.15
N ASN A 163 -9.39 -4.92 23.09
CA ASN A 163 -7.97 -5.28 22.96
C ASN A 163 -7.05 -4.07 23.22
N ASN A 164 -5.77 -4.35 23.51
CA ASN A 164 -4.72 -3.35 23.79
C ASN A 164 -4.55 -2.29 22.69
N TYR A 165 -5.00 -2.57 21.46
CA TYR A 165 -5.12 -1.61 20.36
C TYR A 165 -6.37 -1.85 19.51
N PHE A 166 -7.03 -0.75 19.12
CA PHE A 166 -8.12 -0.77 18.15
C PHE A 166 -7.68 -1.39 16.80
N ILE A 167 -6.48 -1.05 16.31
CA ILE A 167 -6.01 -1.56 15.00
C ILE A 167 -5.74 -3.07 14.99
N ASP A 168 -5.36 -3.69 16.13
CA ASP A 168 -5.18 -5.15 16.22
C ASP A 168 -6.47 -5.90 15.96
N SER A 169 -7.58 -5.32 16.41
CA SER A 169 -8.90 -5.89 16.16
C SER A 169 -9.28 -5.79 14.68
N ILE A 170 -8.79 -4.80 13.93
CA ILE A 170 -8.96 -4.72 12.48
C ILE A 170 -8.08 -5.73 11.74
N GLU A 171 -6.81 -5.85 12.13
CA GLU A 171 -5.80 -6.76 11.52
C GLU A 171 -6.22 -8.24 11.52
N ARG A 172 -7.21 -8.63 12.34
CA ARG A 172 -7.80 -9.99 12.31
C ARG A 172 -8.37 -10.38 10.92
N ILE A 173 -8.76 -9.39 10.11
CA ILE A 173 -9.25 -9.63 8.73
C ILE A 173 -8.21 -10.35 7.87
N LYS A 174 -6.92 -10.19 8.19
CA LYS A 174 -5.79 -10.79 7.48
C LYS A 174 -5.42 -12.18 8.01
N LYS A 175 -6.23 -12.78 8.88
CA LYS A 175 -5.95 -14.06 9.56
C LYS A 175 -7.11 -15.03 9.43
N THR A 176 -6.95 -16.12 8.69
CA THR A 176 -7.99 -17.14 8.51
C THR A 176 -8.44 -17.76 9.84
N ALA A 177 -7.51 -17.96 10.78
CA ALA A 177 -7.84 -18.47 12.12
C ALA A 177 -8.78 -17.55 12.93
N LEU A 178 -8.94 -16.28 12.55
CA LEU A 178 -9.80 -15.30 13.22
C LEU A 178 -11.03 -14.91 12.37
N GLY A 179 -11.43 -15.79 11.44
CA GLY A 179 -12.54 -15.56 10.53
C GLY A 179 -12.20 -14.65 9.34
N GLY A 180 -10.93 -14.30 9.19
CA GLY A 180 -10.36 -13.51 8.11
C GLY A 180 -9.84 -14.34 6.93
N LYS A 181 -8.86 -13.80 6.20
CA LYS A 181 -8.17 -14.45 5.09
C LYS A 181 -6.67 -14.15 5.13
N ASP A 182 -5.86 -15.20 5.24
CA ASP A 182 -4.40 -15.07 5.16
C ASP A 182 -3.98 -14.49 3.79
N PRO A 183 -2.96 -13.62 3.75
CA PRO A 183 -2.51 -13.00 2.51
C PRO A 183 -1.84 -13.98 1.55
N TRP A 184 -1.80 -13.57 0.29
CA TRP A 184 -0.80 -14.07 -0.64
C TRP A 184 0.57 -13.42 -0.36
N PRO A 185 1.69 -14.03 -0.81
CA PRO A 185 3.02 -13.51 -0.52
C PRO A 185 3.18 -12.04 -0.91
N ALA A 186 3.36 -11.15 0.07
CA ALA A 186 3.37 -9.71 -0.11
C ALA A 186 4.56 -9.18 -0.93
N ASN A 187 5.59 -10.00 -1.12
CA ASN A 187 6.69 -9.74 -2.04
C ASN A 187 6.34 -10.03 -3.51
N ARG A 188 5.13 -10.55 -3.80
CA ARG A 188 4.68 -10.88 -5.14
C ARG A 188 3.31 -10.30 -5.49
N TYR A 189 2.54 -9.85 -4.50
CA TYR A 189 1.17 -9.37 -4.70
C TYR A 189 0.88 -8.21 -3.76
N LEU A 190 0.21 -7.18 -4.28
CA LEU A 190 -0.53 -6.25 -3.43
C LEU A 190 -1.81 -6.95 -2.96
N ASN A 191 -1.88 -7.25 -1.66
CA ASN A 191 -3.07 -7.80 -1.03
C ASN A 191 -4.06 -6.68 -0.68
N ILE A 192 -5.30 -6.80 -1.14
CA ILE A 192 -6.39 -5.86 -0.83
C ILE A 192 -7.52 -6.62 -0.15
N TRP A 193 -7.74 -6.38 1.14
CA TRP A 193 -8.87 -6.97 1.86
C TRP A 193 -10.08 -6.05 1.80
N VAL A 194 -11.23 -6.62 1.47
CA VAL A 194 -12.50 -5.92 1.33
C VAL A 194 -13.53 -6.58 2.23
N SER A 195 -14.10 -5.83 3.16
CA SER A 195 -15.13 -6.33 4.08
C SER A 195 -15.97 -5.19 4.67
N ASP A 196 -16.97 -5.54 5.48
CA ASP A 196 -17.62 -4.60 6.38
C ASP A 196 -16.69 -4.26 7.56
N MET A 197 -16.29 -3.01 7.63
CA MET A 197 -15.45 -2.34 8.63
C MET A 197 -16.28 -1.53 9.62
N SER A 198 -17.58 -1.85 9.73
CA SER A 198 -18.45 -1.29 10.76
C SER A 198 -18.29 -2.01 12.10
N THR A 199 -18.50 -1.26 13.18
CA THR A 199 -18.73 -1.80 14.52
C THR A 199 -20.15 -1.49 15.00
N LYS A 200 -20.55 -2.07 16.14
CA LYS A 200 -21.83 -1.75 16.77
C LYS A 200 -21.64 -0.71 17.86
N GLU A 201 -22.25 0.45 17.68
CA GLU A 201 -22.31 1.50 18.70
C GLU A 201 -23.78 1.75 19.06
N ASN A 202 -24.13 1.59 20.34
CA ASN A 202 -25.50 1.75 20.84
C ASN A 202 -26.56 0.96 20.04
N GLY A 203 -26.19 -0.21 19.52
CA GLY A 203 -27.06 -1.06 18.70
C GLY A 203 -27.15 -0.68 17.22
N GLN A 204 -26.54 0.43 16.79
CA GLN A 204 -26.43 0.84 15.40
C GLN A 204 -25.10 0.41 14.79
N ASN A 205 -25.11 0.09 13.50
CA ASN A 205 -23.86 -0.17 12.77
C ASN A 205 -23.25 1.17 12.36
N VAL A 206 -22.02 1.43 12.81
CA VAL A 206 -21.27 2.63 12.47
C VAL A 206 -19.99 2.20 11.76
N ILE A 207 -19.69 2.81 10.62
CA ILE A 207 -18.43 2.59 9.92
C ILE A 207 -17.30 3.14 10.78
N SER A 208 -16.45 2.26 11.30
CA SER A 208 -15.38 2.65 12.20
C SER A 208 -14.16 3.13 11.43
N VAL A 209 -13.82 2.43 10.32
CA VAL A 209 -12.70 2.75 9.44
C VAL A 209 -13.14 2.59 7.98
N ILE A 210 -12.80 3.54 7.10
CA ILE A 210 -13.05 3.40 5.66
C ILE A 210 -11.90 2.67 4.95
N GLY A 211 -10.64 2.95 5.32
CA GLY A 211 -9.48 2.20 4.86
C GLY A 211 -8.23 2.41 5.71
N TYR A 212 -7.19 1.63 5.45
CA TYR A 212 -5.79 2.00 5.73
C TYR A 212 -4.83 1.17 4.87
N GLY A 213 -3.62 1.67 4.66
CA GLY A 213 -2.52 0.96 4.02
C GLY A 213 -1.32 0.78 4.95
N THR A 214 -0.60 -0.34 4.80
CA THR A 214 0.65 -0.58 5.54
C THR A 214 1.83 0.18 4.91
N PRO A 215 2.62 0.93 5.69
CA PRO A 215 3.80 1.62 5.17
C PRO A 215 4.89 0.63 4.69
N PRO A 216 5.77 1.04 3.75
CA PRO A 216 6.79 0.18 3.14
C PRO A 216 7.98 -0.04 4.07
N LEU A 217 7.75 -0.75 5.18
CA LEU A 217 8.74 -0.99 6.21
C LEU A 217 9.45 -2.34 6.08
N ASN A 218 9.20 -3.10 5.01
CA ASN A 218 9.80 -4.42 4.88
C ASN A 218 10.15 -4.79 3.41
N PRO A 219 11.43 -5.11 3.11
CA PRO A 219 12.54 -5.14 4.07
C PRO A 219 12.81 -3.77 4.67
N LEU A 220 13.09 -3.79 5.98
CA LEU A 220 13.52 -2.59 6.66
C LEU A 220 14.80 -2.07 5.99
N PRO A 221 14.96 -0.75 5.84
CA PRO A 221 16.24 -0.19 5.44
C PRO A 221 17.37 -0.77 6.32
N SER A 222 18.46 -1.22 5.70
CA SER A 222 19.50 -2.03 6.39
C SER A 222 20.11 -1.33 7.60
N ASN A 223 20.10 0.01 7.62
CA ASN A 223 20.58 0.86 8.70
C ASN A 223 19.59 1.04 9.87
N TRP A 224 18.37 0.51 9.78
CA TRP A 224 17.34 0.69 10.82
C TRP A 224 17.35 -0.39 11.90
N GLY A 225 18.11 -1.47 11.69
CA GLY A 225 18.21 -2.60 12.58
C GLY A 225 17.07 -3.61 12.40
N PHE A 226 17.08 -4.68 13.20
CA PHE A 226 16.04 -5.71 13.17
C PHE A 226 14.81 -5.26 14.00
N ALA A 227 13.62 -5.29 13.40
CA ALA A 227 12.35 -5.12 14.12
C ALA A 227 11.47 -6.37 13.95
N PRO A 228 11.37 -7.25 14.97
CA PRO A 228 10.67 -8.53 14.85
C PRO A 228 9.17 -8.43 14.59
N TYR A 229 8.55 -7.28 14.92
CA TYR A 229 7.11 -7.06 14.79
C TYR A 229 6.68 -6.57 13.40
N LEU A 230 7.63 -6.25 12.51
CA LEU A 230 7.36 -5.79 11.14
C LEU A 230 7.35 -6.94 10.14
N ASP A 231 6.77 -8.07 10.53
CA ASP A 231 6.67 -9.25 9.68
C ASP A 231 5.83 -8.93 8.42
N ASN A 232 6.39 -9.25 7.25
CA ASN A 232 5.83 -8.99 5.92
C ASN A 232 4.55 -9.79 5.63
N THR A 233 4.17 -10.67 6.55
CA THR A 233 3.03 -11.56 6.40
C THR A 233 1.69 -10.86 6.49
N LEU A 234 1.60 -9.56 6.79
CA LEU A 234 0.31 -8.85 6.88
C LEU A 234 0.29 -7.55 6.04
N ASP A 235 1.18 -7.42 5.07
CA ASP A 235 1.33 -6.22 4.25
C ASP A 235 0.27 -6.12 3.13
N GLY A 236 -0.26 -4.91 2.92
CA GLY A 236 -1.30 -4.59 1.96
C GLY A 236 -2.25 -3.50 2.46
N ILE A 237 -3.45 -3.43 1.88
CA ILE A 237 -4.46 -2.42 2.24
C ILE A 237 -5.80 -3.06 2.61
N ILE A 238 -6.59 -2.38 3.44
CA ILE A 238 -7.96 -2.78 3.80
C ILE A 238 -8.94 -1.70 3.37
N LEU A 239 -10.11 -2.11 2.88
CA LEU A 239 -11.16 -1.22 2.38
C LEU A 239 -12.54 -1.62 2.92
N GLN A 240 -13.32 -0.61 3.33
CA GLN A 240 -14.76 -0.71 3.53
C GLN A 240 -15.44 -1.02 2.19
N TYR A 241 -16.16 -2.14 2.14
CA TYR A 241 -16.75 -2.66 0.89
C TYR A 241 -17.63 -1.66 0.13
N GLN A 242 -18.30 -0.73 0.83
CA GLN A 242 -19.18 0.27 0.21
C GLN A 242 -18.42 1.32 -0.60
N TYR A 243 -17.13 1.51 -0.33
CA TYR A 243 -16.29 2.52 -0.99
C TYR A 243 -15.41 1.94 -2.10
N VAL A 244 -15.60 0.66 -2.43
CA VAL A 244 -14.88 -0.01 -3.52
C VAL A 244 -15.61 0.21 -4.84
N GLY A 245 -14.85 0.57 -5.87
CA GLY A 245 -15.34 0.88 -7.21
C GLY A 245 -16.04 2.25 -7.31
N GLY A 246 -16.76 2.43 -8.41
CA GLY A 246 -17.47 3.64 -8.77
C GLY A 246 -18.85 3.33 -9.34
N GLU A 247 -19.03 3.54 -10.64
CA GLU A 247 -20.32 3.41 -11.32
C GLU A 247 -20.84 1.97 -11.35
N LYS A 248 -19.95 0.98 -11.43
CA LYS A 248 -20.30 -0.45 -11.36
C LYS A 248 -20.46 -0.96 -9.93
N SER A 249 -20.32 -0.11 -8.91
CA SER A 249 -20.53 -0.49 -7.51
C SER A 249 -22.02 -0.51 -7.16
N PRO A 250 -22.57 -1.63 -6.65
CA PRO A 250 -23.95 -1.66 -6.17
C PRO A 250 -24.15 -0.77 -4.92
N TYR A 251 -23.07 -0.27 -4.33
CA TYR A 251 -23.07 0.58 -3.14
C TYR A 251 -22.88 2.07 -3.46
N LEU A 252 -22.80 2.46 -4.74
CA LEU A 252 -22.54 3.84 -5.17
C LEU A 252 -23.46 4.85 -4.48
N ALA A 253 -24.76 4.59 -4.43
CA ALA A 253 -25.72 5.51 -3.81
C ALA A 253 -25.41 5.74 -2.33
N THR A 254 -25.08 4.68 -1.58
CA THR A 254 -24.75 4.78 -0.16
C THR A 254 -23.38 5.44 0.07
N ALA A 255 -22.40 5.19 -0.79
CA ALA A 255 -21.10 5.85 -0.69
C ALA A 255 -21.23 7.36 -1.00
N SER A 256 -22.02 7.72 -2.02
CA SER A 256 -22.18 9.09 -2.48
C SER A 256 -22.81 10.01 -1.42
N THR A 257 -23.72 9.51 -0.57
CA THR A 257 -24.30 10.31 0.52
C THR A 257 -23.28 10.72 1.58
N HIS A 258 -22.12 10.06 1.60
CA HIS A 258 -21.01 10.34 2.51
C HIS A 258 -19.79 10.93 1.75
N GLY A 259 -20.00 11.38 0.51
CA GLY A 259 -18.94 11.96 -0.32
C GLY A 259 -17.91 10.95 -0.83
N GLY A 260 -18.23 9.66 -0.84
CA GLY A 260 -17.44 8.60 -1.48
C GLY A 260 -17.93 8.27 -2.89
N GLY A 261 -17.60 7.06 -3.35
CA GLY A 261 -18.19 6.47 -4.56
C GLY A 261 -17.43 6.76 -5.86
N LYS A 262 -16.17 7.21 -5.80
CA LYS A 262 -15.27 7.30 -6.96
C LYS A 262 -14.05 6.39 -6.84
N GLY A 263 -14.06 5.46 -5.89
CA GLY A 263 -12.96 4.53 -5.62
C GLY A 263 -11.66 5.21 -5.18
N ARG A 264 -11.70 6.48 -4.71
CA ARG A 264 -10.48 7.22 -4.34
C ARG A 264 -9.91 6.82 -2.98
N VAL A 265 -10.71 6.14 -2.14
CA VAL A 265 -10.22 5.50 -0.93
C VAL A 265 -9.10 4.52 -1.27
N ALA A 266 -9.30 3.62 -2.23
CA ALA A 266 -8.25 2.68 -2.62
C ALA A 266 -6.99 3.39 -3.16
N VAL A 267 -7.17 4.47 -3.94
CA VAL A 267 -6.04 5.29 -4.44
C VAL A 267 -5.23 5.87 -3.28
N HIS A 268 -5.91 6.43 -2.28
CA HIS A 268 -5.30 6.97 -1.06
C HIS A 268 -4.54 5.89 -0.28
N GLU A 269 -5.16 4.74 -0.03
CA GLU A 269 -4.51 3.66 0.72
C GLU A 269 -3.33 3.03 -0.03
N VAL A 270 -3.40 2.94 -1.37
CA VAL A 270 -2.24 2.52 -2.18
C VAL A 270 -1.14 3.59 -2.13
N GLY A 271 -1.48 4.88 -2.04
CA GLY A 271 -0.50 5.94 -1.76
C GLY A 271 0.27 5.69 -0.46
N HIS A 272 -0.43 5.34 0.62
CA HIS A 272 0.21 4.92 1.88
C HIS A 272 1.05 3.65 1.75
N TYR A 273 0.53 2.66 1.01
CA TYR A 273 1.26 1.42 0.71
C TYR A 273 2.59 1.68 0.00
N LEU A 274 2.60 2.65 -0.90
CA LEU A 274 3.76 3.14 -1.64
C LEU A 274 4.50 4.27 -0.91
N GLY A 275 4.21 4.45 0.38
CA GLY A 275 5.00 5.22 1.32
C GLY A 275 4.61 6.69 1.51
N LEU A 276 3.62 7.18 0.80
CA LEU A 276 3.12 8.53 1.06
C LEU A 276 2.48 8.61 2.45
N VAL A 277 2.61 9.75 3.11
CA VAL A 277 1.83 10.07 4.31
C VAL A 277 0.78 11.12 3.97
N HIS A 278 -0.09 11.44 4.91
CA HIS A 278 -1.03 12.54 4.72
C HIS A 278 -0.28 13.84 4.45
N ILE A 279 -0.78 14.67 3.52
CA ILE A 279 -0.18 15.98 3.21
C ILE A 279 -0.26 17.00 4.35
N PHE A 280 -0.86 16.61 5.47
CA PHE A 280 -1.06 17.43 6.65
C PHE A 280 -0.54 16.72 7.89
N GLY A 281 0.01 17.46 8.85
CA GLY A 281 0.60 16.85 10.06
C GLY A 281 0.45 17.66 11.34
N GLY A 282 -0.52 18.59 11.40
CA GLY A 282 -0.86 19.30 12.64
C GLY A 282 0.14 20.39 13.06
N SER A 283 1.31 20.46 12.44
CA SER A 283 2.24 21.57 12.61
C SER A 283 2.64 22.14 11.25
N CYS A 284 2.67 23.47 11.14
CA CYS A 284 3.17 24.17 9.96
C CYS A 284 4.70 24.27 9.99
N THR A 285 5.37 23.15 10.28
CA THR A 285 6.83 23.06 10.36
C THR A 285 7.30 21.84 9.58
N LEU A 286 8.53 21.88 9.06
CA LEU A 286 9.13 20.77 8.31
C LEU A 286 9.17 19.44 9.10
N GLY A 287 9.09 19.49 10.44
CA GLY A 287 9.08 18.31 11.31
C GLY A 287 7.71 17.65 11.49
N GLY A 288 6.62 18.31 11.06
CA GLY A 288 5.27 17.73 11.01
C GLY A 288 4.63 17.91 9.63
N ASP A 289 5.48 17.90 8.61
CA ASP A 289 5.15 17.96 7.19
C ASP A 289 5.21 16.54 6.58
N ASP A 290 4.71 16.36 5.36
CA ASP A 290 4.48 15.06 4.74
C ASP A 290 5.73 14.40 4.11
N GLY A 291 6.89 15.02 4.23
CA GLY A 291 8.09 14.48 3.62
C GLY A 291 8.21 14.75 2.12
N ILE A 292 7.31 15.48 1.47
CA ILE A 292 7.37 15.82 0.05
C ILE A 292 7.56 17.34 -0.14
N ASN A 293 8.29 17.77 -1.18
CA ASN A 293 8.70 19.18 -1.33
C ASN A 293 7.70 20.03 -2.13
N ASP A 294 6.96 19.41 -3.06
CA ASP A 294 6.01 20.08 -3.94
C ASP A 294 4.55 19.94 -3.46
N THR A 295 4.37 19.43 -2.25
CA THR A 295 3.13 19.48 -1.47
C THR A 295 3.20 20.72 -0.56
N PRO A 296 2.26 21.67 -0.67
CA PRO A 296 2.22 22.83 0.21
C PRO A 296 2.01 22.42 1.67
N LEU A 297 2.64 23.14 2.61
CA LEU A 297 2.43 22.91 4.05
C LEU A 297 0.95 23.06 4.41
N GLN A 298 0.40 22.04 5.05
CA GLN A 298 -1.00 22.01 5.46
C GLN A 298 -1.13 21.55 6.91
N SER A 299 -1.92 22.27 7.72
CA SER A 299 -2.05 21.95 9.15
C SER A 299 -3.06 20.83 9.42
N SER A 300 -4.08 20.67 8.57
CA SER A 300 -5.19 19.75 8.81
C SER A 300 -5.76 19.20 7.51
N GLY A 301 -6.30 17.98 7.53
CA GLY A 301 -7.08 17.45 6.42
C GLY A 301 -8.29 18.32 6.09
N THR A 302 -8.62 18.40 4.81
CA THR A 302 -9.70 19.23 4.28
C THR A 302 -10.96 18.40 4.11
N SER A 303 -12.04 18.70 4.84
CA SER A 303 -13.34 18.05 4.65
C SER A 303 -14.11 18.64 3.47
N THR A 304 -14.16 19.98 3.40
CA THR A 304 -14.84 20.74 2.34
C THR A 304 -13.83 21.61 1.61
N PRO A 305 -13.77 21.56 0.27
CA PRO A 305 -12.87 22.40 -0.51
C PRO A 305 -13.06 23.90 -0.25
N ASP A 306 -11.95 24.59 -0.02
CA ASP A 306 -11.86 26.05 -0.04
C ASP A 306 -10.63 26.44 -0.86
N SER A 307 -10.86 27.07 -2.01
CA SER A 307 -9.80 27.43 -2.94
C SER A 307 -8.81 28.48 -2.41
N LEU A 308 -9.21 29.25 -1.39
CA LEU A 308 -8.41 30.34 -0.81
C LEU A 308 -7.73 29.96 0.50
N LYS A 309 -8.11 28.82 1.09
CA LYS A 309 -7.55 28.38 2.36
C LYS A 309 -6.07 28.06 2.18
N ASN A 310 -5.24 28.76 2.94
CA ASN A 310 -3.85 28.41 3.20
C ASN A 310 -3.72 28.31 4.72
N SER A 311 -3.81 27.09 5.24
CA SER A 311 -3.91 26.82 6.66
C SER A 311 -2.60 27.06 7.43
N CYS A 312 -1.48 27.02 6.73
CA CYS A 312 -0.17 27.27 7.31
C CYS A 312 0.37 28.67 7.03
N ASN A 313 -0.09 29.32 5.96
CA ASN A 313 0.25 30.67 5.56
C ASN A 313 1.69 31.03 5.92
N ALA A 314 2.62 30.25 5.37
CA ALA A 314 4.03 30.35 5.70
C ALA A 314 4.61 31.72 5.35
N GLY A 315 3.91 32.50 4.50
CA GLY A 315 4.28 33.87 4.15
C GLY A 315 5.61 33.97 3.39
N GLN A 316 6.10 32.83 2.90
CA GLN A 316 7.33 32.72 2.13
C GLN A 316 7.03 32.91 0.64
N ALA A 317 8.02 33.37 -0.12
CA ALA A 317 7.86 33.47 -1.57
C ALA A 317 7.61 32.07 -2.17
N GLY A 318 6.52 31.91 -2.90
CA GLY A 318 6.10 30.61 -3.44
C GLY A 318 5.18 29.79 -2.52
N ASP A 319 4.71 30.36 -1.42
CA ASP A 319 3.66 29.77 -0.59
C ASP A 319 2.36 29.57 -1.40
N LEU A 320 1.77 28.37 -1.30
CA LEU A 320 0.62 27.93 -2.07
C LEU A 320 -0.54 27.57 -1.11
N PRO A 321 -1.81 27.67 -1.54
CA PRO A 321 -2.93 27.24 -0.71
C PRO A 321 -2.89 25.74 -0.41
N ASP A 322 -3.70 25.31 0.58
CA ASP A 322 -3.89 23.89 0.94
C ASP A 322 -4.23 23.07 -0.33
N LEU A 323 -3.59 21.92 -0.53
CA LEU A 323 -3.72 21.09 -1.73
C LEU A 323 -4.78 20.01 -1.57
N TRP A 324 -6.04 20.42 -1.40
CA TRP A 324 -7.17 19.50 -1.19
C TRP A 324 -7.50 18.60 -2.40
N GLU A 325 -6.97 18.89 -3.59
CA GLU A 325 -7.06 18.01 -4.76
C GLU A 325 -6.17 16.75 -4.64
N ASN A 326 -5.25 16.72 -3.68
CA ASN A 326 -4.32 15.60 -3.53
C ASN A 326 -5.05 14.34 -3.07
N TYR A 327 -4.67 13.18 -3.63
CA TYR A 327 -5.19 11.90 -3.16
C TYR A 327 -4.89 11.62 -1.68
N MET A 328 -3.81 12.19 -1.13
CA MET A 328 -3.39 12.01 0.26
C MET A 328 -4.01 13.04 1.24
N ASP A 329 -4.97 13.86 0.79
CA ASP A 329 -5.88 14.62 1.66
C ASP A 329 -7.14 13.79 2.01
N TYR A 330 -7.92 14.28 2.97
CA TYR A 330 -9.22 13.75 3.42
C TYR A 330 -10.43 14.35 2.72
N THR A 331 -10.20 15.13 1.67
CA THR A 331 -11.30 15.70 0.89
C THR A 331 -12.14 14.60 0.24
N LEU A 332 -13.42 14.87 0.03
CA LEU A 332 -14.36 13.91 -0.52
C LEU A 332 -13.88 13.40 -1.90
N ASP A 333 -14.24 12.15 -2.23
CA ASP A 333 -13.84 11.42 -3.43
C ASP A 333 -13.89 12.25 -4.73
N PRO A 334 -14.95 13.05 -5.01
CA PRO A 334 -15.04 13.83 -6.25
C PRO A 334 -13.99 14.93 -6.40
N PHE A 335 -13.29 15.31 -5.32
CA PHE A 335 -12.33 16.41 -5.33
C PHE A 335 -10.87 15.94 -5.39
N ARG A 336 -10.61 14.67 -5.06
CA ARG A 336 -9.25 14.10 -5.06
C ARG A 336 -8.91 13.57 -6.45
N VAL A 337 -7.91 14.18 -7.10
CA VAL A 337 -7.65 13.98 -8.53
C VAL A 337 -6.17 13.98 -8.91
N MET A 338 -5.23 14.13 -7.97
CA MET A 338 -3.81 14.17 -8.31
C MET A 338 -2.86 13.59 -7.26
N PHE A 339 -1.73 13.08 -7.77
CA PHE A 339 -0.44 13.05 -7.07
C PHE A 339 0.49 14.13 -7.64
N THR A 340 1.38 14.66 -6.82
CA THR A 340 2.42 15.59 -7.26
C THR A 340 3.61 14.86 -7.90
N LYS A 341 4.54 15.59 -8.52
CA LYS A 341 5.76 15.02 -9.11
C LYS A 341 6.63 14.37 -8.05
N SER A 342 6.88 15.05 -6.94
CA SER A 342 7.73 14.48 -5.90
C SER A 342 7.05 13.34 -5.13
N GLN A 343 5.71 13.32 -5.03
CA GLN A 343 4.98 12.12 -4.57
C GLN A 343 5.19 10.93 -5.52
N VAL A 344 5.08 11.16 -6.83
CA VAL A 344 5.33 10.14 -7.86
C VAL A 344 6.76 9.59 -7.76
N ASP A 345 7.75 10.47 -7.73
CA ASP A 345 9.16 10.08 -7.65
C ASP A 345 9.41 9.23 -6.39
N PHE A 346 8.81 9.61 -5.26
CA PHE A 346 8.94 8.86 -4.01
C PHE A 346 8.27 7.48 -4.08
N MET A 347 7.05 7.38 -4.61
CA MET A 347 6.38 6.08 -4.78
C MET A 347 7.19 5.13 -5.68
N ARG A 348 7.84 5.66 -6.72
CA ARG A 348 8.71 4.88 -7.61
C ARG A 348 9.99 4.44 -6.89
N ASP A 349 10.62 5.32 -6.10
CA ASP A 349 11.77 4.95 -5.26
C ASP A 349 11.43 3.82 -4.28
N ILE A 350 10.24 3.87 -3.66
CA ILE A 350 9.74 2.78 -2.81
C ILE A 350 9.63 1.48 -3.58
N LEU A 351 9.08 1.51 -4.80
CA LEU A 351 8.98 0.33 -5.65
C LEU A 351 10.35 -0.19 -6.11
N GLU A 352 11.37 0.64 -6.21
CA GLU A 352 12.72 0.22 -6.65
C GLU A 352 13.62 -0.26 -5.50
N ASN A 353 13.39 0.21 -4.27
CA ASN A 353 14.31 -0.02 -3.15
C ASN A 353 13.71 -0.80 -1.97
N GLN A 354 12.40 -0.67 -1.71
CA GLN A 354 11.71 -1.36 -0.61
C GLN A 354 10.74 -2.42 -1.10
N ARG A 355 10.18 -2.26 -2.29
CA ARG A 355 9.17 -3.15 -2.86
C ARG A 355 9.57 -3.63 -4.26
N ASP A 356 10.87 -3.72 -4.50
CA ASP A 356 11.49 -4.14 -5.77
C ASP A 356 10.94 -5.47 -6.29
N THR A 357 10.70 -6.40 -5.39
CA THR A 357 10.13 -7.72 -5.69
C THR A 357 8.69 -7.70 -6.26
N LEU A 358 7.91 -6.64 -6.02
CA LEU A 358 6.56 -6.49 -6.59
C LEU A 358 6.58 -6.16 -8.07
N ILE A 359 7.62 -5.45 -8.54
CA ILE A 359 7.75 -4.97 -9.92
C ILE A 359 8.73 -5.82 -10.73
N ASN A 360 9.74 -6.38 -10.06
CA ASN A 360 10.70 -7.31 -10.61
C ASN A 360 10.13 -8.71 -10.47
N GLN A 361 9.21 -9.06 -11.38
CA GLN A 361 8.56 -10.36 -11.46
C GLN A 361 9.56 -11.49 -11.14
N TYR A 362 9.51 -12.03 -9.91
CA TYR A 362 9.94 -13.41 -9.73
C TYR A 362 9.01 -14.21 -10.65
N PRO A 363 9.53 -14.99 -11.61
CA PRO A 363 8.70 -15.61 -12.63
C PRO A 363 7.61 -16.45 -11.97
N THR A 364 6.40 -15.89 -11.93
CA THR A 364 5.16 -16.54 -11.52
C THR A 364 4.73 -17.41 -12.68
N GLY A 365 5.38 -18.55 -12.81
CA GLY A 365 5.17 -19.46 -13.92
C GLY A 365 5.83 -18.95 -15.20
N ILE A 366 6.76 -19.73 -15.71
CA ILE A 366 7.33 -19.54 -17.04
C ILE A 366 6.19 -19.57 -18.06
N SER A 367 5.81 -18.41 -18.59
CA SER A 367 5.21 -18.33 -19.91
C SER A 367 6.32 -18.75 -20.89
N TYR A 368 6.16 -19.91 -21.52
CA TYR A 368 7.14 -20.55 -22.40
C TYR A 368 7.46 -19.75 -23.68
N LYS A 369 7.01 -18.49 -23.80
CA LYS A 369 7.11 -17.69 -25.02
C LYS A 369 8.00 -16.45 -24.96
N ASP A 370 8.45 -16.02 -23.79
CA ASP A 370 9.25 -14.78 -23.67
C ASP A 370 10.67 -14.98 -23.08
N VAL A 371 11.16 -16.23 -22.96
CA VAL A 371 12.50 -16.55 -22.42
C VAL A 371 13.58 -16.64 -23.51
N GLU A 372 13.25 -16.34 -24.76
CA GLU A 372 14.18 -16.50 -25.91
C GLU A 372 14.96 -15.24 -26.31
N VAL A 373 15.14 -14.27 -25.41
CA VAL A 373 16.10 -13.20 -25.68
C VAL A 373 16.90 -12.91 -24.40
N ASN A 374 18.14 -13.39 -24.35
CA ASN A 374 19.18 -13.11 -23.34
C ASN A 374 19.13 -13.85 -21.98
N SER A 375 18.67 -15.10 -21.91
CA SER A 375 18.79 -15.90 -20.68
C SER A 375 20.08 -16.74 -20.63
N ILE A 376 20.76 -16.77 -19.49
CA ILE A 376 21.90 -17.68 -19.27
C ILE A 376 21.39 -19.07 -18.91
N ILE A 377 21.83 -20.06 -19.67
CA ILE A 377 21.62 -21.47 -19.42
C ILE A 377 22.93 -22.08 -18.90
N VAL A 378 22.86 -22.83 -17.80
CA VAL A 378 24.01 -23.54 -17.23
C VAL A 378 23.69 -25.02 -17.11
N TYR A 379 24.57 -25.89 -17.62
CA TYR A 379 24.37 -27.35 -17.62
C TYR A 379 25.71 -28.13 -17.61
N PRO A 380 25.78 -29.31 -16.99
CA PRO A 380 24.71 -29.99 -16.26
C PRO A 380 24.41 -29.34 -14.89
N GLN A 381 23.19 -29.56 -14.40
CA GLN A 381 22.74 -29.18 -13.06
C GLN A 381 22.13 -30.40 -12.38
N PRO A 382 22.75 -31.00 -11.35
CA PRO A 382 24.01 -30.59 -10.72
C PRO A 382 25.27 -30.80 -11.58
N ALA A 383 26.24 -29.91 -11.44
CA ALA A 383 27.58 -30.01 -12.01
C ALA A 383 28.48 -30.88 -11.13
N ARG A 384 29.35 -31.69 -11.75
CA ARG A 384 30.32 -32.55 -11.05
C ARG A 384 31.74 -32.01 -11.18
N GLU A 385 32.28 -32.09 -12.39
CA GLU A 385 33.65 -31.66 -12.70
C GLU A 385 33.68 -30.31 -13.42
N TYR A 386 32.64 -30.02 -14.20
CA TYR A 386 32.49 -28.78 -14.93
C TYR A 386 31.00 -28.48 -15.18
N PHE A 387 30.71 -27.24 -15.56
CA PHE A 387 29.47 -26.85 -16.21
C PHE A 387 29.75 -26.00 -17.45
N ASN A 388 28.85 -26.09 -18.42
CA ASN A 388 28.81 -25.27 -19.62
C ASN A 388 27.86 -24.10 -19.44
N ILE A 389 28.12 -23.02 -20.17
CA ILE A 389 27.33 -21.80 -20.21
C ILE A 389 26.88 -21.57 -21.65
N ASP A 390 25.57 -21.55 -21.83
CA ASP A 390 24.94 -21.13 -23.06
C ASP A 390 24.27 -19.75 -22.85
N PHE A 391 24.68 -18.81 -23.69
CA PHE A 391 24.39 -17.37 -23.57
C PHE A 391 24.69 -16.72 -24.92
N GLU A 392 23.71 -16.02 -25.49
CA GLU A 392 23.84 -15.42 -26.83
C GLU A 392 24.74 -14.17 -26.86
N GLY A 393 24.98 -13.53 -25.72
CA GLY A 393 25.82 -12.33 -25.62
C GLY A 393 27.34 -12.60 -25.49
N ASN A 394 28.11 -11.51 -25.47
CA ASN A 394 29.56 -11.54 -25.23
C ASN A 394 29.85 -11.65 -23.72
N ILE A 395 30.75 -12.54 -23.33
CA ILE A 395 31.09 -12.74 -21.92
C ILE A 395 32.32 -11.89 -21.58
N GLU A 396 32.14 -10.76 -20.90
CA GLU A 396 33.25 -9.88 -20.48
C GLU A 396 33.98 -10.44 -19.25
N SER A 397 33.20 -10.87 -18.26
CA SER A 397 33.73 -11.49 -17.06
C SER A 397 32.67 -12.33 -16.37
N MET A 398 33.11 -13.28 -15.56
CA MET A 398 32.23 -14.07 -14.71
C MET A 398 32.84 -14.25 -13.32
N ILE A 399 31.97 -14.29 -12.33
CA ILE A 399 32.32 -14.54 -10.94
C ILE A 399 31.39 -15.64 -10.43
N LEU A 400 31.98 -16.65 -9.79
CA LEU A 400 31.24 -17.67 -9.06
C LEU A 400 31.38 -17.36 -7.57
N THR A 401 30.24 -17.24 -6.88
CA THR A 401 30.20 -17.02 -5.43
C THR A 401 29.52 -18.17 -4.71
N ASP A 402 29.90 -18.41 -3.45
CA ASP A 402 29.15 -19.30 -2.57
C ASP A 402 27.85 -18.63 -2.06
N MET A 403 27.10 -19.36 -1.22
CA MET A 403 25.85 -18.89 -0.64
C MET A 403 26.00 -17.73 0.36
N PHE A 404 27.22 -17.45 0.81
CA PHE A 404 27.55 -16.31 1.69
C PHE A 404 28.09 -15.12 0.90
N GLY A 405 28.09 -15.18 -0.44
CA GLY A 405 28.58 -14.12 -1.32
C GLY A 405 30.10 -14.06 -1.44
N LYS A 406 30.84 -15.04 -0.87
CA LYS A 406 32.29 -15.09 -1.03
C LYS A 406 32.61 -15.56 -2.45
N THR A 407 33.46 -14.80 -3.14
CA THR A 407 33.98 -15.20 -4.46
C THR A 407 34.84 -16.44 -4.33
N VAL A 408 34.44 -17.51 -5.03
CA VAL A 408 35.19 -18.77 -5.10
C VAL A 408 35.95 -18.91 -6.41
N LYS A 409 35.49 -18.24 -7.48
CA LYS A 409 36.19 -18.21 -8.77
C LYS A 409 35.92 -16.91 -9.54
N SER A 410 36.93 -16.42 -10.25
CA SER A 410 36.80 -15.32 -11.23
C SER A 410 37.33 -15.79 -12.58
N ILE A 411 36.58 -15.53 -13.65
CA ILE A 411 36.88 -15.97 -15.01
C ILE A 411 36.81 -14.74 -15.92
N HIS A 412 37.87 -14.50 -16.71
CA HIS A 412 38.03 -13.31 -17.55
C HIS A 412 38.43 -13.62 -19.00
N ASP A 413 38.43 -14.90 -19.38
CA ASP A 413 38.91 -15.40 -20.67
C ASP A 413 37.77 -15.69 -21.67
N GLY A 414 36.52 -15.39 -21.30
CA GLY A 414 35.33 -15.71 -22.09
C GLY A 414 35.02 -17.21 -22.18
N SER A 415 35.66 -18.05 -21.35
CA SER A 415 35.45 -19.50 -21.36
C SER A 415 34.00 -19.87 -21.06
N ARG A 416 33.39 -20.66 -21.94
CA ARG A 416 32.02 -21.19 -21.76
C ARG A 416 31.95 -22.50 -20.98
N ILE A 417 33.11 -23.06 -20.60
CA ILE A 417 33.22 -24.30 -19.83
C ILE A 417 33.98 -24.00 -18.54
N ILE A 418 33.29 -24.09 -17.40
CA ILE A 418 33.85 -23.77 -16.09
C ILE A 418 34.07 -25.05 -15.30
N LYS A 419 35.34 -25.36 -15.01
CA LYS A 419 35.71 -26.45 -14.09
C LYS A 419 35.39 -26.11 -12.65
N VAL A 420 34.84 -27.07 -11.92
CA VAL A 420 34.38 -26.95 -10.53
C VAL A 420 34.67 -28.19 -9.68
N ASP A 421 35.53 -29.08 -10.17
CA ASP A 421 36.02 -30.28 -9.47
C ASP A 421 36.77 -29.96 -8.18
N ASP A 422 37.30 -28.74 -8.07
CA ASP A 422 37.97 -28.18 -6.91
C ASP A 422 37.02 -27.63 -5.83
N LEU A 423 35.72 -27.49 -6.14
CA LEU A 423 34.73 -26.92 -5.22
C LEU A 423 33.94 -27.99 -4.44
N PRO A 424 33.55 -27.73 -3.18
CA PRO A 424 32.70 -28.64 -2.42
C PRO A 424 31.27 -28.66 -2.96
N SER A 425 30.55 -29.77 -2.72
CA SER A 425 29.12 -29.86 -3.04
C SER A 425 28.34 -28.75 -2.34
N GLY A 426 27.47 -28.05 -3.07
CA GLY A 426 26.76 -26.89 -2.55
C GLY A 426 26.04 -26.08 -3.62
N VAL A 427 25.41 -25.00 -3.18
CA VAL A 427 24.75 -24.02 -4.05
C VAL A 427 25.67 -22.81 -4.23
N TYR A 428 25.87 -22.44 -5.48
CA TYR A 428 26.70 -21.33 -5.93
C TYR A 428 25.89 -20.41 -6.85
N PHE A 429 26.35 -19.18 -7.00
CA PHE A 429 25.77 -18.21 -7.91
C PHE A 429 26.81 -17.76 -8.92
N LEU A 430 26.51 -18.00 -10.20
CA LEU A 430 27.29 -17.49 -11.33
C LEU A 430 26.76 -16.11 -11.69
N LYS A 431 27.59 -15.08 -11.55
CA LYS A 431 27.34 -13.74 -12.05
C LYS A 431 28.16 -13.53 -13.32
N LEU A 432 27.52 -13.18 -14.43
CA LEU A 432 28.12 -12.92 -15.74
C LEU A 432 27.91 -11.45 -16.10
N GLN A 433 28.95 -10.81 -16.62
CA GLN A 433 28.88 -9.45 -17.14
C GLN A 433 28.93 -9.45 -18.67
N SER A 434 28.02 -8.70 -19.29
CA SER A 434 27.94 -8.51 -20.74
C SER A 434 27.34 -7.14 -21.03
N ASN A 435 28.02 -6.29 -21.81
CA ASN A 435 27.52 -4.98 -22.24
C ASN A 435 27.02 -4.09 -21.08
N GLN A 436 27.79 -4.03 -19.97
CA GLN A 436 27.43 -3.30 -18.73
C GLN A 436 26.23 -3.85 -17.95
N GLU A 437 25.62 -4.96 -18.40
CA GLU A 437 24.58 -5.67 -17.67
C GLU A 437 25.14 -6.87 -16.92
N PHE A 438 24.45 -7.25 -15.84
CA PHE A 438 24.78 -8.43 -15.05
C PHE A 438 23.65 -9.45 -15.10
N TYR A 439 24.03 -10.69 -15.36
CA TYR A 439 23.14 -11.83 -15.41
C TYR A 439 23.56 -12.81 -14.30
N THR A 440 22.59 -13.37 -13.57
CA THR A 440 22.89 -14.28 -12.46
C THR A 440 22.17 -15.62 -12.62
N ARG A 441 22.88 -16.72 -12.42
CA ARG A 441 22.33 -18.08 -12.48
C ARG A 441 22.78 -18.91 -11.29
N LYS A 442 21.83 -19.64 -10.69
CA LYS A 442 22.15 -20.64 -9.66
C LYS A 442 22.87 -21.83 -10.28
N VAL A 443 23.94 -22.28 -9.64
CA VAL A 443 24.70 -23.47 -9.97
C VAL A 443 24.72 -24.40 -8.77
N ILE A 444 24.34 -25.66 -8.97
CA ILE A 444 24.39 -26.71 -7.97
C ILE A 444 25.59 -27.58 -8.30
N ILE A 445 26.53 -27.70 -7.36
CA ILE A 445 27.64 -28.66 -7.47
C ILE A 445 27.30 -29.84 -6.59
N GLY A 446 27.31 -31.05 -7.16
CA GLY A 446 26.94 -32.27 -6.45
C GLY A 446 27.85 -33.43 -6.84
N ARG A 447 28.62 -33.93 -5.89
CA ARG A 447 29.47 -35.12 -6.05
C ARG A 447 28.65 -36.40 -5.88
#